data_AF-A0A914YZI0-F1
#
_entry.id   AF-A0A914YZI0-F1
#
_cell.length_a   1.000
_cell.length_b   1.000
_cell.length_c   1.000
_cell.angle_alpha   90.00
_cell.angle_beta   90.00
_cell.angle_gamma   90.00
#
_symmetry.space_group_name_H-M   'P 1'
#
loop_
_entity.id
_entity.type
_entity.pdbx_description
1 polymer ?
#
loop_
_entity_poly.entity_id
_entity_poly.type
_entity_poly.pdbx_seq_one_letter_code
_entity_poly.pdbx_strand_id
1 'polypeptide(L)'
;MIMVAVLLTAKIAFAATDGMTDLKLIGFGVKKDGIASRAIFLTPLQIVLPWLLGKQTAGRRPLNVFLWAYPYRIVMGIVFAALVYFTPSFRQDNGEYPYSYYLIWIVAYYFHQISAYCIFLSMMAFNAQVSDPKIGGTYMTLLNTLNNLGGNWPLTLFLSITDFFTFKNCIAKGTQTILNTCNTKKDEELCTSSGDVCEMAIDGYYISVGVCTIIGLIWYRVFYPKIQYFQRIPREEWRVIKNKRT
;
A
#
# COMPACT_ATOMS: atom_id res chain seq x y z
N MET A 1 -3.76 17.14 17.30
CA MET A 1 -4.19 17.43 15.91
C MET A 1 -3.21 16.87 14.87
N ILE A 2 -1.94 17.32 14.84
CA ILE A 2 -0.97 16.88 13.79
C ILE A 2 -0.69 15.37 13.81
N MET A 3 -0.62 14.73 14.99
CA MET A 3 -0.44 13.27 15.07
C MET A 3 -1.62 12.48 14.47
N VAL A 4 -2.86 12.97 14.63
CA VAL A 4 -4.05 12.36 14.02
C VAL A 4 -3.97 12.46 12.51
N ALA A 5 -3.55 13.62 11.98
CA ALA A 5 -3.32 13.78 10.55
C ALA A 5 -2.27 12.78 10.04
N VAL A 6 -1.15 12.59 10.75
CA VAL A 6 -0.14 11.57 10.40
C VAL A 6 -0.74 10.17 10.37
N LEU A 7 -1.48 9.77 11.41
CA LEU A 7 -2.14 8.46 11.49
C LEU A 7 -3.12 8.20 10.34
N LEU A 8 -3.89 9.22 9.96
CA LEU A 8 -4.90 9.10 8.92
C LEU A 8 -4.32 9.15 7.50
N THR A 9 -3.16 9.79 7.28
CA THR A 9 -2.65 10.08 5.93
C THR A 9 -1.37 9.34 5.57
N ALA A 10 -0.65 8.75 6.54
CA ALA A 10 0.63 8.07 6.31
C ALA A 10 0.57 6.96 5.26
N LYS A 11 -0.56 6.26 5.13
CA LYS A 11 -0.70 5.09 4.27
C LYS A 11 -1.25 5.41 2.87
N ILE A 12 -1.59 6.68 2.58
CA ILE A 12 -2.08 7.09 1.25
C ILE A 12 -1.08 6.70 0.15
N ALA A 13 0.21 6.83 0.43
CA ALA A 13 1.30 6.51 -0.51
C ALA A 13 1.29 5.06 -1.01
N PHE A 14 0.66 4.15 -0.28
CA PHE A 14 0.69 2.71 -0.56
C PHE A 14 -0.69 2.18 -0.98
N ALA A 15 -1.72 3.02 -1.01
CA ALA A 15 -3.11 2.62 -1.21
C ALA A 15 -3.35 1.88 -2.53
N ALA A 16 -2.87 2.44 -3.64
CA ALA A 16 -2.99 1.81 -4.95
C ALA A 16 -2.19 0.51 -5.05
N THR A 17 -0.93 0.52 -4.60
CA THR A 17 -0.08 -0.67 -4.65
C THR A 17 -0.65 -1.81 -3.80
N ASP A 18 -1.01 -1.55 -2.55
CA ASP A 18 -1.42 -2.61 -1.61
C ASP A 18 -2.79 -3.20 -1.95
N GLY A 19 -3.72 -2.40 -2.46
CA GLY A 19 -5.09 -2.88 -2.66
C GLY A 19 -5.52 -3.16 -4.09
N MET A 20 -4.75 -2.74 -5.10
CA MET A 20 -5.10 -2.98 -6.51
C MET A 20 -4.20 -4.01 -7.20
N THR A 21 -2.98 -4.22 -6.71
CA THR A 21 -2.01 -5.15 -7.35
C THR A 21 -2.58 -6.56 -7.47
N ASP A 22 -3.19 -7.08 -6.40
CA ASP A 22 -3.76 -8.43 -6.42
C ASP A 22 -4.94 -8.55 -7.40
N LEU A 23 -5.76 -7.50 -7.51
CA LEU A 23 -6.85 -7.44 -8.49
C LEU A 23 -6.31 -7.47 -9.93
N LYS A 24 -5.21 -6.77 -10.19
CA LYS A 24 -4.55 -6.77 -11.50
C LYS A 24 -3.93 -8.11 -11.84
N LEU A 25 -3.27 -8.76 -10.90
CA LEU A 25 -2.71 -10.10 -11.10
C LEU A 25 -3.81 -11.13 -11.41
N ILE A 26 -4.93 -11.07 -10.70
CA ILE A 26 -6.11 -11.90 -10.98
C ILE A 26 -6.67 -11.59 -12.38
N GLY A 27 -6.73 -10.31 -12.76
CA GLY A 27 -7.16 -9.88 -14.10
C GLY A 27 -6.27 -10.41 -15.23
N PHE A 28 -4.98 -10.61 -15.00
CA PHE A 28 -4.06 -11.26 -15.95
C PHE A 28 -4.11 -12.80 -15.94
N GLY A 29 -4.99 -13.41 -15.15
CA GLY A 29 -5.18 -14.86 -15.09
C GLY A 29 -4.22 -15.59 -14.14
N VAL A 30 -3.53 -14.88 -13.24
CA VAL A 30 -2.72 -15.53 -12.20
C VAL A 30 -3.64 -16.27 -11.23
N LYS A 31 -3.34 -17.54 -10.96
CA LYS A 31 -4.15 -18.38 -10.05
C LYS A 31 -4.19 -17.78 -8.65
N LYS A 32 -5.38 -17.69 -8.06
CA LYS A 32 -5.61 -17.16 -6.70
C LYS A 32 -4.79 -17.92 -5.65
N ASP A 33 -4.63 -19.23 -5.83
CA ASP A 33 -3.84 -20.07 -4.92
C ASP A 33 -2.36 -19.67 -4.91
N GLY A 34 -1.80 -19.30 -6.08
CA GLY A 34 -0.44 -18.79 -6.20
C GLY A 34 -0.26 -17.45 -5.49
N ILE A 35 -1.26 -16.56 -5.59
CA ILE A 35 -1.28 -15.28 -4.87
C ILE A 35 -1.38 -15.49 -3.35
N ALA A 36 -2.27 -16.39 -2.91
CA ALA A 36 -2.50 -16.71 -1.50
C ALA A 36 -1.31 -17.40 -0.85
N SER A 37 -0.56 -18.22 -1.60
CA SER A 37 0.63 -18.91 -1.10
C SER A 37 1.69 -17.96 -0.53
N ARG A 38 1.75 -16.71 -1.02
CA ARG A 38 2.66 -15.67 -0.51
C ARG A 38 2.44 -15.35 0.97
N ALA A 39 1.19 -15.50 1.47
CA ALA A 39 0.85 -15.18 2.85
C ALA A 39 1.41 -16.23 3.85
N ILE A 40 1.50 -17.50 3.45
CA ILE A 40 2.03 -18.60 4.28
C ILE A 40 3.45 -18.29 4.74
N PHE A 41 4.21 -17.67 3.85
CA PHE A 41 5.60 -17.31 4.01
C PHE A 41 5.82 -16.08 4.92
N LEU A 42 4.77 -15.38 5.36
CA LEU A 42 4.91 -14.19 6.21
C LEU A 42 5.17 -14.50 7.69
N THR A 43 4.73 -15.65 8.17
CA THR A 43 4.80 -15.99 9.60
C THR A 43 6.22 -15.94 10.17
N PRO A 44 7.26 -16.51 9.50
CA PRO A 44 8.63 -16.40 9.99
C PRO A 44 9.09 -14.94 10.10
N LEU A 45 8.69 -14.10 9.12
CA LEU A 45 9.07 -12.70 9.09
C LEU A 45 8.47 -11.92 10.28
N GLN A 46 7.22 -12.22 10.63
CA GLN A 46 6.54 -11.61 11.78
C GLN A 46 7.18 -11.97 13.13
N ILE A 47 7.85 -13.11 13.22
CA ILE A 47 8.55 -13.54 14.44
C ILE A 47 9.95 -12.92 14.51
N VAL A 48 10.68 -12.93 13.39
CA VAL A 48 12.08 -12.47 13.33
C VAL A 48 12.19 -10.95 13.40
N LEU A 49 11.30 -10.19 12.74
CA LEU A 49 11.40 -8.73 12.68
C LEU A 49 11.26 -8.02 14.04
N PRO A 50 10.28 -8.35 14.90
CA PRO A 50 10.21 -7.76 16.24
C PRO A 50 11.43 -8.06 17.09
N TRP A 51 12.03 -9.26 16.94
CA TRP A 51 13.26 -9.62 17.64
C TRP A 51 14.45 -8.76 17.18
N LEU A 52 14.63 -8.58 15.87
CA LEU A 52 15.69 -7.75 15.30
C LEU A 52 15.53 -6.27 15.63
N LEU A 53 14.31 -5.76 15.55
CA LEU A 53 14.00 -4.34 15.73
C LEU A 53 13.68 -3.97 17.18
N GLY A 54 13.63 -4.94 18.08
CA GLY A 54 13.16 -4.76 19.45
C GLY A 54 13.94 -3.68 20.20
N LYS A 55 15.27 -3.60 20.02
CA LYS A 55 16.09 -2.55 20.66
C LYS A 55 15.75 -1.15 20.13
N GLN A 56 15.49 -1.02 18.84
CA GLN A 56 15.20 0.24 18.17
C GLN A 56 13.77 0.71 18.46
N THR A 57 12.80 -0.21 18.46
CA THR A 57 11.39 0.08 18.72
C THR A 57 11.09 0.25 20.21
N ALA A 58 11.80 -0.43 21.12
CA ALA A 58 11.72 -0.18 22.55
C ALA A 58 12.52 1.07 23.01
N GLY A 59 13.40 1.58 22.14
CA GLY A 59 14.20 2.76 22.42
C GLY A 59 13.42 4.07 22.49
N ARG A 60 14.13 5.17 22.77
CA ARG A 60 13.54 6.53 22.89
C ARG A 60 12.98 7.09 21.57
N ARG A 61 13.39 6.53 20.42
CA ARG A 61 13.08 7.05 19.07
C ARG A 61 12.53 5.95 18.14
N PRO A 62 11.37 5.34 18.47
CA PRO A 62 10.80 4.23 17.69
C PRO A 62 10.44 4.66 16.26
N LEU A 63 10.00 5.90 16.07
CA LEU A 63 9.58 6.43 14.77
C LEU A 63 10.75 6.65 13.79
N ASN A 64 12.01 6.53 14.22
CA ASN A 64 13.12 6.48 13.27
C ASN A 64 12.96 5.29 12.32
N VAL A 65 12.62 4.10 12.83
CA VAL A 65 12.41 2.92 11.99
C VAL A 65 11.32 3.17 10.94
N PHE A 66 10.24 3.87 11.31
CA PHE A 66 9.22 4.34 10.37
C PHE A 66 9.83 5.22 9.27
N LEU A 67 10.61 6.25 9.64
CA LEU A 67 11.19 7.20 8.70
C LEU A 67 12.21 6.58 7.73
N TRP A 68 12.93 5.54 8.16
CA TRP A 68 13.86 4.78 7.30
C TRP A 68 13.12 3.81 6.37
N ALA A 69 12.08 3.13 6.88
CA ALA A 69 11.31 2.16 6.09
C ALA A 69 10.37 2.81 5.07
N TYR A 70 9.90 4.03 5.32
CA TYR A 70 8.95 4.75 4.46
C TYR A 70 9.45 4.96 3.01
N PRO A 71 10.61 5.57 2.75
CA PRO A 71 11.10 5.76 1.37
C PRO A 71 11.37 4.44 0.66
N TYR A 72 11.91 3.44 1.38
CA TYR A 72 12.10 2.11 0.82
C TYR A 72 10.76 1.48 0.39
N ARG A 73 9.70 1.66 1.19
CA ARG A 73 8.37 1.14 0.84
C ARG A 73 7.79 1.82 -0.41
N ILE A 74 8.03 3.11 -0.60
CA ILE A 74 7.64 3.82 -1.83
C ILE A 74 8.35 3.19 -3.04
N VAL A 75 9.66 2.94 -2.94
CA VAL A 75 10.43 2.29 -4.01
C VAL A 75 9.86 0.90 -4.32
N MET A 76 9.56 0.10 -3.28
CA MET A 76 8.92 -1.20 -3.48
C MET A 76 7.55 -1.10 -4.17
N GLY A 77 6.80 -0.01 -3.95
CA GLY A 77 5.56 0.25 -4.68
C GLY A 77 5.76 0.44 -6.18
N ILE A 78 6.83 1.12 -6.58
CA ILE A 78 7.22 1.28 -7.99
C ILE A 78 7.68 -0.08 -8.56
N VAL A 79 8.48 -0.84 -7.81
CA VAL A 79 8.91 -2.19 -8.20
C VAL A 79 7.70 -3.11 -8.43
N PHE A 80 6.68 -3.05 -7.57
CA PHE A 80 5.45 -3.82 -7.74
C PHE A 80 4.71 -3.44 -9.01
N ALA A 81 4.54 -2.15 -9.28
CA ALA A 81 3.92 -1.70 -10.53
C ALA A 81 4.72 -2.16 -11.76
N ALA A 82 6.05 -2.11 -11.72
CA ALA A 82 6.90 -2.64 -12.78
C ALA A 82 6.72 -4.16 -12.96
N LEU A 83 6.64 -4.93 -11.87
CA LEU A 83 6.39 -6.37 -11.94
C LEU A 83 5.01 -6.66 -12.55
N VAL A 84 3.96 -5.91 -12.19
CA VAL A 84 2.63 -6.02 -12.81
C VAL A 84 2.70 -5.73 -14.31
N TYR A 85 3.48 -4.72 -14.71
CA TYR A 85 3.65 -4.37 -16.12
C TYR A 85 4.31 -5.48 -16.94
N PHE A 86 5.30 -6.17 -16.38
CA PHE A 86 5.96 -7.30 -17.04
C PHE A 86 5.18 -8.62 -16.93
N THR A 87 4.16 -8.72 -16.06
CA THR A 87 3.40 -9.95 -15.86
C THR A 87 2.91 -10.59 -17.17
N PRO A 88 2.26 -9.86 -18.11
CA PRO A 88 1.77 -10.45 -19.35
C PRO A 88 2.87 -11.12 -20.20
N SER A 89 4.12 -10.63 -20.12
CA SER A 89 5.26 -11.18 -20.86
C SER A 89 5.72 -12.56 -20.36
N PHE A 90 5.36 -12.93 -19.12
CA PHE A 90 5.67 -14.25 -18.56
C PHE A 90 4.58 -15.29 -18.82
N ARG A 91 3.49 -14.91 -19.50
CA ARG A 91 2.40 -15.82 -19.83
C ARG A 91 2.85 -16.80 -20.92
N GLN A 92 2.76 -18.08 -20.62
CA GLN A 92 3.08 -19.15 -21.57
C GLN A 92 1.90 -19.42 -22.54
N ASP A 93 2.15 -20.13 -23.63
CA ASP A 93 1.15 -20.46 -24.66
C ASP A 93 -0.03 -21.28 -24.12
N ASN A 94 0.20 -22.06 -23.06
CA ASN A 94 -0.84 -22.78 -22.32
C ASN A 94 -1.71 -21.87 -21.42
N GLY A 95 -1.41 -20.57 -21.36
CA GLY A 95 -2.07 -19.59 -20.50
C GLY A 95 -1.64 -19.64 -19.04
N GLU A 96 -0.66 -20.46 -18.68
CA GLU A 96 -0.13 -20.57 -17.32
C GLU A 96 1.12 -19.71 -17.13
N TYR A 97 1.51 -19.55 -15.86
CA TYR A 97 2.72 -18.82 -15.45
C TYR A 97 3.77 -19.80 -14.94
N PRO A 98 5.05 -19.63 -15.32
CA PRO A 98 6.12 -20.51 -14.87
C PRO A 98 6.38 -20.38 -13.37
N TYR A 99 6.96 -21.40 -12.74
CA TYR A 99 7.31 -21.36 -11.31
C TYR A 99 8.29 -20.22 -10.97
N SER A 100 9.19 -19.87 -11.89
CA SER A 100 10.13 -18.75 -11.74
C SER A 100 9.42 -17.41 -11.54
N TYR A 101 8.27 -17.18 -12.18
CA TYR A 101 7.45 -15.99 -12.00
C TYR A 101 6.93 -15.89 -10.56
N TYR A 102 6.39 -16.98 -10.02
CA TYR A 102 5.91 -17.02 -8.64
C TYR A 102 7.04 -16.79 -7.63
N LEU A 103 8.24 -17.34 -7.89
CA LEU A 103 9.41 -17.13 -7.04
C LEU A 103 9.82 -15.64 -6.99
N ILE A 104 9.85 -14.96 -8.14
CA ILE A 104 10.14 -13.51 -8.21
C ILE A 104 9.13 -12.72 -7.39
N TRP A 105 7.83 -13.02 -7.54
CA TRP A 105 6.76 -12.36 -6.79
C TRP A 105 6.83 -12.62 -5.29
N ILE A 106 7.16 -13.84 -4.87
CA ILE A 106 7.35 -14.19 -3.45
C ILE A 106 8.51 -13.36 -2.87
N VAL A 107 9.66 -13.31 -3.55
CA VAL A 107 10.83 -12.55 -3.09
C VAL A 107 10.52 -11.06 -3.00
N ALA A 108 9.92 -10.47 -4.05
CA ALA A 108 9.52 -9.07 -4.04
C ALA A 108 8.52 -8.78 -2.91
N TYR A 109 7.57 -9.70 -2.68
CA TYR A 109 6.60 -9.60 -1.59
C TYR A 109 7.21 -9.63 -0.20
N TYR A 110 8.20 -10.49 0.03
CA TYR A 110 8.97 -10.48 1.28
C TYR A 110 9.65 -9.14 1.54
N PHE A 111 10.35 -8.61 0.53
CA PHE A 111 11.02 -7.32 0.63
C PHE A 111 10.05 -6.17 0.89
N HIS A 112 8.88 -6.18 0.22
CA HIS A 112 7.82 -5.22 0.48
C HIS A 112 7.31 -5.34 1.93
N GLN A 113 7.06 -6.56 2.39
CA GLN A 113 6.49 -6.81 3.71
C GLN A 113 7.40 -6.47 4.87
N ILE A 114 8.73 -6.59 4.71
CA ILE A 114 9.70 -6.10 5.70
C ILE A 114 9.42 -4.64 6.05
N SER A 115 9.28 -3.78 5.04
CA SER A 115 9.04 -2.36 5.25
C SER A 115 7.68 -2.06 5.86
N ALA A 116 6.65 -2.82 5.45
CA ALA A 116 5.32 -2.69 6.00
C ALA A 116 5.28 -3.03 7.48
N TYR A 117 5.95 -4.13 7.88
CA TYR A 117 6.07 -4.51 9.29
C TYR A 117 6.93 -3.53 10.08
N CYS A 118 8.05 -3.03 9.55
CA CYS A 118 8.85 -2.00 10.19
C CYS A 118 8.02 -0.76 10.54
N ILE A 119 7.21 -0.28 9.59
CA ILE A 119 6.29 0.85 9.78
C ILE A 119 5.23 0.52 10.83
N PHE A 120 4.62 -0.66 10.77
CA PHE A 120 3.58 -1.08 11.71
C PHE A 120 4.12 -1.19 13.15
N LEU A 121 5.23 -1.91 13.34
CA LEU A 121 5.84 -2.13 14.64
C LEU A 121 6.32 -0.84 15.29
N SER A 122 6.94 0.06 14.51
CA SER A 122 7.40 1.36 15.02
C SER A 122 6.24 2.26 15.46
N MET A 123 5.14 2.28 14.70
CA MET A 123 3.96 3.06 15.08
C MET A 123 3.26 2.48 16.31
N MET A 124 3.11 1.15 16.37
CA MET A 124 2.56 0.45 17.53
C MET A 124 3.40 0.71 18.79
N ALA A 125 4.72 0.60 18.69
CA ALA A 125 5.63 0.87 19.79
C ALA A 125 5.55 2.33 20.25
N PHE A 126 5.47 3.29 19.31
CA PHE A 126 5.29 4.70 19.65
C PHE A 126 3.96 4.94 20.37
N ASN A 127 2.84 4.44 19.82
CA ASN A 127 1.50 4.57 20.41
C ASN A 127 1.43 3.98 21.82
N ALA A 128 2.04 2.82 22.04
CA ALA A 128 2.15 2.22 23.37
C ALA A 128 2.94 3.11 24.35
N GLN A 129 4.07 3.67 23.91
CA GLN A 129 4.92 4.53 24.76
C GLN A 129 4.29 5.89 25.11
N VAL A 130 3.45 6.46 24.24
CA VAL A 130 2.77 7.74 24.51
C VAL A 130 1.45 7.58 25.26
N SER A 131 0.95 6.34 25.39
CA SER A 131 -0.30 6.07 26.11
C SER A 131 -0.12 6.26 27.62
N ASP A 132 -1.01 7.05 28.23
CA ASP A 132 -1.01 7.30 29.67
C ASP A 132 -1.28 5.99 30.43
N PRO A 133 -0.44 5.57 31.41
CA PRO A 133 -0.65 4.33 32.14
C PRO A 133 -2.03 4.19 32.81
N LYS A 134 -2.69 5.30 33.19
CA LYS A 134 -3.99 5.28 33.86
C LYS A 134 -5.17 5.06 32.91
N ILE A 135 -5.04 5.45 31.64
CA ILE A 135 -6.08 5.33 30.59
C ILE A 135 -5.52 4.72 29.30
N GLY A 136 -4.48 3.90 29.43
CA GLY A 136 -3.65 3.47 28.32
C GLY A 136 -4.38 2.58 27.32
N GLY A 137 -5.29 1.74 27.83
CA GLY A 137 -6.14 0.90 26.97
C GLY A 137 -7.00 1.74 26.02
N THR A 138 -7.66 2.77 26.53
CA THR A 138 -8.51 3.66 25.72
C THR A 138 -7.70 4.46 24.70
N TYR A 139 -6.57 5.03 25.12
CA TYR A 139 -5.71 5.83 24.23
C TYR A 139 -5.09 4.96 23.13
N MET A 140 -4.55 3.79 23.49
CA MET A 140 -3.96 2.85 22.54
C MET A 140 -5.00 2.34 21.53
N THR A 141 -6.22 2.05 21.99
CA THR A 141 -7.33 1.63 21.11
C THR A 141 -7.68 2.74 20.13
N LEU A 142 -7.87 3.98 20.59
CA LEU A 142 -8.18 5.12 19.73
C LEU A 142 -7.11 5.34 18.66
N LEU A 143 -5.83 5.32 19.05
CA LEU A 143 -4.72 5.51 18.11
C LEU A 143 -4.64 4.38 17.07
N ASN A 144 -4.93 3.14 17.47
CA ASN A 144 -4.98 2.01 16.57
C ASN A 144 -6.17 2.10 15.61
N THR A 145 -7.33 2.54 16.09
CA THR A 145 -8.50 2.81 15.24
C THR A 145 -8.18 3.87 14.19
N LEU A 146 -7.54 4.97 14.56
CA LEU A 146 -7.12 6.02 13.62
C LEU A 146 -6.09 5.48 12.60
N ASN A 147 -5.13 4.66 13.04
CA ASN A 147 -4.14 4.06 12.15
C ASN A 147 -4.76 3.07 11.15
N ASN A 148 -5.77 2.31 11.58
CA ASN A 148 -6.49 1.37 10.71
C ASN A 148 -7.39 2.11 9.74
N LEU A 149 -8.12 3.12 10.20
CA LEU A 149 -8.91 4.01 9.35
C LEU A 149 -8.04 4.64 8.28
N GLY A 150 -6.85 5.16 8.66
CA GLY A 150 -5.86 5.74 7.75
C GLY A 150 -5.34 4.80 6.66
N GLY A 151 -5.51 3.48 6.80
CA GLY A 151 -5.20 2.52 5.74
C GLY A 151 -6.39 2.21 4.84
N ASN A 152 -7.61 2.19 5.39
CA ASN A 152 -8.81 1.77 4.66
C ASN A 152 -9.40 2.88 3.79
N TRP A 153 -9.52 4.11 4.30
CA TRP A 153 -10.16 5.18 3.52
C TRP A 153 -9.39 5.55 2.24
N PRO A 154 -8.03 5.58 2.20
CA PRO A 154 -7.32 5.87 0.95
C PRO A 154 -7.52 4.74 -0.06
N LEU A 155 -7.52 3.49 0.40
CA LEU A 155 -7.77 2.34 -0.46
C LEU A 155 -9.15 2.43 -1.14
N THR A 156 -10.20 2.65 -0.36
CA THR A 156 -11.56 2.81 -0.91
C THR A 156 -11.62 3.96 -1.91
N LEU A 157 -10.95 5.08 -1.62
CA LEU A 157 -10.89 6.23 -2.52
C LEU A 157 -10.23 5.87 -3.86
N PHE A 158 -9.04 5.26 -3.84
CA PHE A 158 -8.33 4.91 -5.08
C PHE A 158 -9.06 3.84 -5.86
N LEU A 159 -9.66 2.84 -5.21
CA LEU A 159 -10.50 1.85 -5.90
C LEU A 159 -11.70 2.53 -6.58
N SER A 160 -12.38 3.45 -5.91
CA SER A 160 -13.53 4.16 -6.48
C SER A 160 -13.16 5.11 -7.62
N ILE A 161 -11.96 5.69 -7.61
CA ILE A 161 -11.55 6.67 -8.62
C ILE A 161 -10.82 6.02 -9.80
N THR A 162 -10.30 4.80 -9.65
CA THR A 162 -9.53 4.11 -10.71
C THR A 162 -10.31 3.96 -12.01
N ASP A 163 -11.63 3.75 -11.95
CA ASP A 163 -12.47 3.66 -13.14
C ASP A 163 -12.47 4.96 -13.95
N PHE A 164 -12.36 6.12 -13.29
CA PHE A 164 -12.20 7.42 -13.98
C PHE A 164 -10.83 7.60 -14.64
N PHE A 165 -9.80 6.90 -14.14
CA PHE A 165 -8.46 6.91 -14.75
C PHE A 165 -8.27 5.84 -15.81
N THR A 166 -9.26 4.96 -16.02
CA THR A 166 -9.17 3.85 -16.96
C THR A 166 -9.80 4.25 -18.28
N PHE A 167 -9.04 4.17 -19.37
CA PHE A 167 -9.50 4.49 -20.71
C PHE A 167 -9.42 3.24 -21.60
N LYS A 168 -10.54 2.90 -22.24
CA LYS A 168 -10.66 1.79 -23.18
C LYS A 168 -10.98 2.31 -24.59
N ASN A 169 -10.36 1.69 -25.59
CA ASN A 169 -10.59 1.98 -27.00
C ASN A 169 -11.26 0.79 -27.69
N CYS A 170 -12.23 1.07 -28.55
CA CYS A 170 -12.82 0.09 -29.44
C CYS A 170 -11.93 -0.05 -30.68
N ILE A 171 -11.44 -1.26 -30.93
CA ILE A 171 -10.49 -1.57 -31.99
C ILE A 171 -11.16 -2.53 -32.99
N ALA A 172 -11.08 -2.16 -34.27
CA ALA A 172 -11.63 -2.97 -35.35
C ALA A 172 -10.90 -4.32 -35.47
N LYS A 173 -11.66 -5.42 -35.48
CA LYS A 173 -11.09 -6.77 -35.51
C LYS A 173 -10.54 -7.11 -36.91
N GLY A 174 -9.26 -6.80 -37.14
CA GLY A 174 -8.53 -7.14 -38.37
C GLY A 174 -7.60 -6.03 -38.89
N THR A 175 -7.98 -4.76 -38.71
CA THR A 175 -7.17 -3.59 -39.15
C THR A 175 -6.47 -2.88 -38.00
N GLN A 176 -6.74 -3.25 -36.74
CA GLN A 176 -6.22 -2.58 -35.53
C GLN A 176 -6.47 -1.06 -35.50
N THR A 177 -7.45 -0.58 -36.26
CA THR A 177 -7.82 0.84 -36.31
C THR A 177 -8.70 1.19 -35.11
N ILE A 178 -8.36 2.28 -34.42
CA ILE A 178 -9.15 2.84 -33.31
C ILE A 178 -10.40 3.48 -33.90
N LEU A 179 -11.57 2.93 -33.57
CA LEU A 179 -12.86 3.41 -34.07
C LEU A 179 -13.41 4.52 -33.16
N ASN A 180 -13.58 4.20 -31.88
CA ASN A 180 -14.18 5.07 -30.85
C ASN A 180 -13.67 4.65 -29.45
N THR A 181 -14.00 5.42 -28.41
CA THR A 181 -13.76 5.04 -27.01
C THR A 181 -14.89 4.18 -26.45
N CYS A 182 -14.58 3.17 -25.64
CA CYS A 182 -15.56 2.25 -25.03
C CYS A 182 -15.53 2.29 -23.48
N ASN A 183 -15.61 3.49 -22.92
CA ASN A 183 -15.51 3.69 -21.46
C ASN A 183 -16.81 3.38 -20.71
N THR A 184 -17.97 3.53 -21.36
CA THR A 184 -19.26 3.19 -20.73
C THR A 184 -19.71 1.79 -21.13
N LYS A 185 -20.53 1.16 -20.28
CA LYS A 185 -21.11 -0.16 -20.58
C LYS A 185 -21.89 -0.18 -21.90
N LYS A 186 -22.56 0.93 -22.24
CA LYS A 186 -23.29 1.07 -23.52
C LYS A 186 -22.33 1.08 -24.71
N ASP A 187 -21.22 1.80 -24.59
CA ASP A 187 -20.21 1.87 -25.66
C ASP A 187 -19.47 0.54 -25.82
N GLU A 188 -19.24 -0.17 -24.71
CA GLU A 188 -18.66 -1.51 -24.70
C GLU A 188 -19.58 -2.54 -25.39
N GLU A 189 -20.89 -2.48 -25.13
CA GLU A 189 -21.92 -3.31 -25.79
C GLU A 189 -22.05 -2.97 -27.29
N LEU A 190 -22.00 -1.68 -27.67
CA LEU A 190 -22.03 -1.25 -29.08
C LEU A 190 -20.78 -1.70 -29.86
N CYS A 191 -19.61 -1.61 -29.24
CA CYS A 191 -18.35 -2.08 -29.82
C CYS A 191 -18.39 -3.61 -30.03
N THR A 192 -18.76 -4.37 -29.01
CA THR A 192 -18.79 -5.84 -29.08
C THR A 192 -19.89 -6.38 -30.00
N SER A 193 -21.06 -5.72 -30.06
CA SER A 193 -22.13 -6.08 -31.01
C SER A 193 -21.76 -5.83 -32.47
N SER A 194 -20.83 -4.90 -32.73
CA SER A 194 -20.28 -4.64 -34.07
C SER A 194 -19.21 -5.66 -34.49
N GLY A 195 -18.86 -6.61 -33.61
CA GLY A 195 -17.80 -7.60 -33.85
C GLY A 195 -16.39 -7.14 -33.49
N ASP A 196 -16.26 -5.94 -32.91
CA ASP A 196 -15.01 -5.29 -32.53
C ASP A 196 -14.61 -5.58 -31.07
N VAL A 197 -13.36 -5.28 -30.71
CA VAL A 197 -12.82 -5.59 -29.38
C VAL A 197 -12.53 -4.30 -28.62
N CYS A 198 -13.09 -4.20 -27.41
CA CYS A 198 -12.80 -3.11 -26.48
C CYS A 198 -11.53 -3.45 -25.69
N GLU A 199 -10.40 -2.87 -26.07
CA GLU A 199 -9.11 -3.07 -25.41
C GLU A 199 -8.76 -1.89 -24.49
N MET A 200 -8.07 -2.17 -23.38
CA MET A 200 -7.60 -1.12 -22.48
C MET A 200 -6.44 -0.36 -23.12
N ALA A 201 -6.61 0.95 -23.31
CA ALA A 201 -5.58 1.82 -23.84
C ALA A 201 -4.70 2.40 -22.72
N ILE A 202 -5.33 2.83 -21.61
CA ILE A 202 -4.64 3.36 -20.44
C ILE A 202 -5.23 2.69 -19.20
N ASP A 203 -4.37 2.04 -18.43
CA ASP A 203 -4.74 1.38 -17.19
C ASP A 203 -4.62 2.35 -16.01
N GLY A 204 -5.76 2.68 -15.39
CA GLY A 204 -5.84 3.57 -14.24
C GLY A 204 -4.99 3.13 -13.04
N TYR A 205 -4.60 1.86 -12.95
CA TYR A 205 -3.69 1.36 -11.91
C TYR A 205 -2.34 2.07 -11.91
N TYR A 206 -1.69 2.23 -13.07
CA TYR A 206 -0.37 2.85 -13.13
C TYR A 206 -0.42 4.35 -12.81
N ILE A 207 -1.50 5.02 -13.23
CA ILE A 207 -1.76 6.42 -12.87
C ILE A 207 -1.97 6.52 -11.36
N SER A 208 -2.81 5.66 -10.76
CA SER A 208 -3.06 5.63 -9.32
C SER A 208 -1.78 5.38 -8.52
N VAL A 209 -0.92 4.46 -8.94
CA VAL A 209 0.39 4.22 -8.29
C VAL A 209 1.31 5.44 -8.42
N GLY A 210 1.36 6.08 -9.59
CA GLY A 210 2.13 7.30 -9.81
C GLY A 210 1.68 8.45 -8.91
N VAL A 211 0.36 8.69 -8.83
CA VAL A 211 -0.24 9.71 -7.95
C VAL A 211 0.04 9.40 -6.48
N CYS A 212 -0.17 8.15 -6.03
CA CYS A 212 0.14 7.72 -4.66
C CYS A 212 1.62 7.96 -4.33
N THR A 213 2.52 7.64 -5.25
CA THR A 213 3.97 7.82 -5.08
C THR A 213 4.32 9.29 -4.89
N ILE A 214 3.80 10.19 -5.74
CA ILE A 214 4.04 11.63 -5.63
C ILE A 214 3.49 12.16 -4.31
N ILE A 215 2.26 11.80 -3.95
CA ILE A 215 1.65 12.18 -2.66
C ILE A 215 2.51 11.68 -1.51
N GLY A 216 3.02 10.44 -1.57
CA GLY A 216 3.88 9.86 -0.56
C GLY A 216 5.21 10.58 -0.38
N LEU A 217 5.85 11.01 -1.48
CA LEU A 217 7.09 11.79 -1.43
C LEU A 217 6.87 13.18 -0.80
N ILE A 218 5.78 13.85 -1.18
CA ILE A 218 5.39 15.14 -0.60
C ILE A 218 5.07 14.96 0.89
N TRP A 219 4.27 13.95 1.23
CA TRP A 219 3.90 13.62 2.60
C TRP A 219 5.13 13.35 3.47
N TYR A 220 6.06 12.54 2.97
CA TYR A 220 7.31 12.24 3.65
C TYR A 220 8.08 13.53 3.94
N ARG A 221 8.28 14.40 2.95
CA ARG A 221 9.01 15.66 3.13
C ARG A 221 8.35 16.59 4.14
N VAL A 222 7.01 16.70 4.12
CA VAL A 222 6.24 17.59 5.01
C VAL A 222 6.21 17.07 6.45
N PHE A 223 5.97 15.77 6.63
CA PHE A 223 5.78 15.17 7.96
C PHE A 223 7.06 14.66 8.60
N TYR A 224 8.16 14.49 7.86
CA TYR A 224 9.47 14.10 8.41
C TYR A 224 9.88 14.92 9.66
N PRO A 225 9.94 16.27 9.62
CA PRO A 225 10.33 17.04 10.80
C PRO A 225 9.30 16.94 11.94
N LYS A 226 8.01 16.75 11.61
CA LYS A 226 6.93 16.61 12.61
C LYS A 226 7.01 15.28 13.34
N ILE A 227 7.27 14.20 12.61
CA ILE A 227 7.49 12.85 13.16
C ILE A 227 8.75 12.86 14.05
N GLN A 228 9.83 13.51 13.59
CA GLN A 228 11.01 13.68 14.42
C GLN A 228 10.74 14.50 15.69
N TYR A 229 9.87 15.50 15.62
CA TYR A 229 9.46 16.27 16.79
C TYR A 229 8.66 15.42 17.78
N PHE A 230 7.71 14.59 17.33
CA PHE A 230 6.90 13.75 18.22
C PHE A 230 7.70 12.82 19.12
N GLN A 231 8.81 12.27 18.61
CA GLN A 231 9.71 11.40 19.38
C GLN A 231 10.70 12.17 20.28
N ARG A 232 10.75 13.50 20.23
CA ARG A 232 11.54 14.34 21.15
C ARG A 232 10.73 14.80 22.37
N ILE A 233 9.40 14.82 22.27
CA ILE A 233 8.51 15.23 23.35
C ILE A 233 8.64 14.24 24.53
N PRO A 234 8.94 14.71 25.75
CA PRO A 234 8.96 13.88 26.96
C PRO A 234 7.64 13.12 27.15
N ARG A 235 7.71 11.88 27.65
CA ARG A 235 6.53 11.01 27.77
C ARG A 235 5.49 11.56 28.74
N GLU A 236 5.93 12.36 29.71
CA GLU A 236 5.11 13.02 30.71
C GLU A 236 4.17 14.05 30.08
N GLU A 237 4.57 14.69 28.98
CA GLU A 237 3.75 15.69 28.28
C GLU A 237 2.63 15.06 27.44
N TRP A 238 2.76 13.78 27.08
CA TRP A 238 1.71 13.01 26.42
C TRP A 238 0.61 12.55 27.38
N ARG A 239 0.90 12.51 28.68
CA ARG A 239 -0.03 12.03 29.70
C ARG A 239 -1.11 13.08 29.97
N VAL A 240 -2.35 12.62 29.99
CA VAL A 240 -3.51 13.47 30.34
C VAL A 240 -3.47 13.79 31.83
N ILE A 241 -3.06 12.82 32.65
CA ILE A 241 -2.95 13.01 34.09
C ILE A 241 -1.51 13.35 34.43
N LYS A 242 -1.26 14.64 34.69
CA LYS A 242 0.03 15.09 35.23
C LYS A 242 0.15 14.64 36.68
N ASN A 243 1.16 13.85 37.01
CA ASN A 243 1.50 13.61 38.41
C ASN A 243 1.92 14.95 39.03
N LYS A 244 1.25 15.39 40.10
CA LYS A 244 1.74 16.51 40.92
C LYS A 244 3.14 16.12 41.40
N ARG A 245 4.15 16.93 41.07
CA ARG A 245 5.45 16.83 41.72
C ARG A 245 5.21 17.21 43.18
N THR A 246 5.21 16.21 44.05
CA THR A 246 5.42 16.38 45.50
C THR A 246 6.85 16.78 45.75
#